data_AF-B7GEN6-F1
#
_entry.id   AF-B7GEN6-F1
#
_cell.length_a   1.000
_cell.length_b   1.000
_cell.length_c   1.000
_cell.angle_alpha   90.00
_cell.angle_beta   90.00
_cell.angle_gamma   90.00
#
_symmetry.space_group_name_H-M   'P 1'
#
loop_
_entity.id
_entity.type
_entity.pdbx_description
1 polymer ?
#
loop_
_entity_poly.entity_id
_entity_poly.type
_entity_poly.pdbx_seq_one_letter_code
_entity_poly.pdbx_strand_id
1 'polypeptide(L)'
;MSCAFALCAWAFRWASPRSGLGVSAWAPPRPYDVVVRPETPSRRTFLFTPVVLLLASTGGTTGAAAVPLPPSVAERTALLEQARTQLVKVPALLREEKWDAVRAVLLQPPVADLWAKASGVKNILPAYAAAVGDAGGDELAVLEAKEDIVSHLRYLDMAVYNNVFNPIAVEGTVGATKALLRSYYEDPINEYNACLRALDELIALGKGL
;
A
#
# COMPACT_ATOMS: atom_id res chain seq x y z
N MET A 1 26.58 -34.06 59.16
CA MET A 1 27.35 -35.11 58.47
C MET A 1 27.10 -34.86 56.98
N SER A 2 28.01 -34.23 56.23
CA SER A 2 29.29 -34.79 55.72
C SER A 2 28.99 -35.98 54.79
N CYS A 3 29.43 -36.09 53.53
CA CYS A 3 30.40 -35.37 52.68
C CYS A 3 30.11 -35.71 51.19
N ALA A 4 30.71 -35.15 50.11
CA ALA A 4 31.77 -34.14 49.91
C ALA A 4 31.69 -33.51 48.48
N PHE A 5 32.71 -32.73 48.11
CA PHE A 5 33.02 -32.09 46.81
C PHE A 5 33.23 -33.04 45.62
N ALA A 6 33.01 -32.51 44.40
CA ALA A 6 33.81 -32.82 43.22
C ALA A 6 33.96 -31.58 42.31
N LEU A 7 35.11 -30.90 42.41
CA LEU A 7 35.57 -29.89 41.45
C LEU A 7 36.25 -30.61 40.27
N CYS A 8 35.97 -30.20 39.03
CA CYS A 8 36.89 -30.44 37.92
C CYS A 8 37.03 -29.18 37.07
N ALA A 9 38.14 -28.46 37.27
CA ALA A 9 38.49 -27.31 36.46
C ALA A 9 39.14 -27.75 35.14
N TRP A 10 38.76 -27.11 34.04
CA TRP A 10 39.57 -27.08 32.82
C TRP A 10 39.86 -25.61 32.49
N ALA A 11 41.11 -25.21 32.70
CA ALA A 11 41.62 -23.89 32.39
C ALA A 11 42.84 -24.04 31.49
N PHE A 12 42.76 -23.51 30.26
CA PHE A 12 43.85 -23.09 29.34
C PHE A 12 43.25 -22.94 27.92
N ARG A 13 43.72 -22.05 27.05
CA ARG A 13 44.67 -20.94 27.18
C ARG A 13 44.48 -19.95 26.03
N TRP A 14 44.84 -18.69 26.27
CA TRP A 14 44.88 -17.60 25.28
C TRP A 14 45.54 -17.95 23.94
N ALA A 15 44.94 -17.43 22.85
CA ALA A 15 45.67 -16.94 21.68
C ALA A 15 44.89 -15.77 21.03
N SER A 16 45.35 -14.54 21.24
CA SER A 16 44.81 -13.34 20.55
C SER A 16 45.79 -12.88 19.47
N PRO A 17 45.39 -12.81 18.18
CA PRO A 17 46.08 -12.00 17.19
C PRO A 17 45.58 -10.55 17.25
N ARG A 18 46.52 -9.61 17.23
CA ARG A 18 46.27 -8.17 17.25
C ARG A 18 45.68 -7.65 15.93
N SER A 19 44.86 -6.60 16.07
CA SER A 19 44.76 -5.42 15.19
C SER A 19 44.60 -5.61 13.68
N GLY A 20 43.37 -5.35 13.21
CA GLY A 20 43.09 -4.88 11.85
C GLY A 20 42.04 -3.77 11.89
N LEU A 21 42.45 -2.54 12.22
CA LEU A 21 41.58 -1.36 12.15
C LEU A 21 41.37 -0.97 10.68
N GLY A 22 40.49 -1.71 10.00
CA GLY A 22 39.96 -1.35 8.70
C GLY A 22 38.98 -0.19 8.82
N VAL A 23 39.50 1.04 8.96
CA VAL A 23 38.71 2.26 8.72
C VAL A 23 38.25 2.23 7.27
N SER A 24 36.99 1.85 7.06
CA SER A 24 36.33 1.95 5.76
C SER A 24 36.24 3.44 5.40
N ALA A 25 37.12 3.88 4.52
CA ALA A 25 37.12 5.25 4.03
C ALA A 25 35.82 5.49 3.26
N TRP A 26 34.93 6.29 3.84
CA TRP A 26 33.69 6.73 3.20
C TRP A 26 34.05 7.67 2.05
N ALA A 27 34.25 7.11 0.86
CA ALA A 27 34.49 7.88 -0.35
C ALA A 27 33.17 8.55 -0.78
N PRO A 28 33.14 9.89 -0.95
CA PRO A 28 31.95 10.54 -1.49
C PRO A 28 31.69 10.04 -2.92
N PRO A 29 30.41 9.90 -3.33
CA PRO A 29 30.08 9.49 -4.70
C PRO A 29 30.65 10.49 -5.70
N ARG A 30 31.30 9.99 -6.75
CA ARG A 30 31.83 10.84 -7.82
C ARG A 30 30.68 11.53 -8.57
N PRO A 31 30.86 12.77 -9.05
CA PRO A 31 29.85 13.43 -9.87
C PRO A 31 29.69 12.69 -11.20
N TYR A 32 28.47 12.20 -11.46
CA TYR A 32 27.90 11.88 -12.77
C TYR A 32 28.87 11.40 -13.87
N ASP A 33 29.29 10.14 -13.83
CA ASP A 33 29.64 9.45 -15.09
C ASP A 33 28.34 9.25 -15.88
N VAL A 34 28.02 10.21 -16.75
CA VAL A 34 26.96 10.09 -17.75
C VAL A 34 27.41 9.04 -18.75
N VAL A 35 27.07 7.78 -18.47
CA VAL A 35 27.21 6.69 -19.43
C VAL A 35 26.25 6.96 -20.58
N VAL A 36 26.76 7.65 -21.60
CA VAL A 36 26.09 7.80 -22.89
C VAL A 36 25.91 6.40 -23.48
N ARG A 37 24.74 5.84 -23.23
CA ARG A 37 24.34 4.53 -23.75
C ARG A 37 24.30 4.65 -25.27
N PRO A 38 25.13 3.91 -26.04
CA PRO A 38 25.09 4.00 -27.48
C PRO A 38 23.69 3.58 -27.94
N GLU A 39 23.07 4.42 -28.78
CA GLU A 39 21.75 4.14 -29.32
C GLU A 39 21.81 2.85 -30.13
N THR A 40 21.16 1.79 -29.64
CA THR A 40 20.96 0.58 -30.43
C THR A 40 20.04 0.93 -31.60
N PRO A 41 20.49 0.78 -32.86
CA PRO A 41 19.71 1.21 -34.00
C PRO A 41 18.39 0.45 -34.10
N SER A 42 17.31 1.22 -34.24
CA SER A 42 15.94 0.75 -34.39
C SER A 42 15.82 -0.30 -35.49
N ARG A 43 15.66 -1.57 -35.12
CA ARG A 43 15.34 -2.66 -36.06
C ARG A 43 13.84 -2.69 -36.37
N ARG A 44 13.33 -1.58 -36.92
CA ARG A 44 12.06 -1.58 -37.66
C ARG A 44 12.26 -2.25 -39.02
N THR A 45 12.28 -3.58 -39.01
CA THR A 45 12.16 -4.39 -40.24
C THR A 45 11.39 -5.66 -39.90
N PHE A 46 10.07 -5.56 -39.86
CA PHE A 46 9.18 -6.71 -40.01
C PHE A 46 8.45 -6.59 -41.34
N LEU A 47 8.58 -7.65 -42.13
CA LEU A 47 8.18 -7.70 -43.53
C LEU A 47 6.67 -7.77 -43.66
N PHE A 48 6.15 -7.09 -44.68
CA PHE A 48 4.78 -7.32 -45.16
C PHE A 48 4.63 -8.76 -45.64
N THR A 49 3.70 -9.50 -45.04
CA THR A 49 3.25 -10.81 -45.55
C THR A 49 1.73 -10.85 -45.50
N PRO A 50 1.01 -10.72 -46.64
CA PRO A 50 -0.44 -10.83 -46.66
C PRO A 50 -0.85 -12.31 -46.69
N VAL A 51 -1.13 -12.88 -45.51
CA VAL A 51 -1.85 -14.17 -45.43
C VAL A 51 -3.33 -13.87 -45.25
N VAL A 52 -4.08 -13.99 -46.34
CA VAL A 52 -5.55 -14.09 -46.28
C VAL A 52 -5.90 -15.50 -45.84
N LEU A 53 -6.50 -15.66 -44.65
CA LEU A 53 -7.48 -16.72 -44.42
C LEU A 53 -8.43 -16.33 -43.28
N LEU A 54 -9.74 -16.46 -43.53
CA LEU A 54 -10.76 -16.38 -42.49
C LEU A 54 -10.63 -17.58 -41.55
N LEU A 55 -10.81 -17.34 -40.25
CA LEU A 55 -11.74 -18.16 -39.46
C LEU A 55 -12.27 -17.35 -38.27
N ALA A 56 -13.58 -17.37 -38.07
CA ALA A 56 -14.20 -16.71 -36.92
C ALA A 56 -13.96 -17.52 -35.64
N SER A 57 -13.46 -16.85 -34.60
CA SER A 57 -13.58 -17.33 -33.22
C SER A 57 -14.04 -16.16 -32.34
N THR A 58 -15.28 -16.24 -31.88
CA THR A 58 -15.83 -15.37 -30.84
C THR A 58 -15.29 -15.78 -29.47
N GLY A 59 -13.96 -15.71 -29.32
CA GLY A 59 -13.25 -15.92 -28.06
C GLY A 59 -13.30 -14.64 -27.25
N GLY A 60 -14.21 -14.57 -26.28
CA GLY A 60 -14.38 -13.39 -25.45
C GLY A 60 -13.16 -13.11 -24.58
N THR A 61 -12.38 -12.09 -24.96
CA THR A 61 -11.55 -11.37 -24.00
C THR A 61 -12.45 -10.39 -23.25
N THR A 62 -12.82 -10.76 -22.02
CA THR A 62 -13.38 -9.82 -21.04
C THR A 62 -12.31 -8.81 -20.63
N GLY A 63 -12.00 -7.87 -21.53
CA GLY A 63 -11.49 -6.59 -21.09
C GLY A 63 -12.54 -6.00 -20.16
N ALA A 64 -12.19 -5.81 -18.89
CA ALA A 64 -13.06 -5.11 -17.95
C ALA A 64 -13.29 -3.71 -18.53
N ALA A 65 -14.47 -3.51 -19.13
CA ALA A 65 -14.85 -2.22 -19.67
C ALA A 65 -14.81 -1.24 -18.50
N ALA A 66 -13.96 -0.22 -18.60
CA ALA A 66 -13.93 0.85 -17.63
C ALA A 66 -15.35 1.43 -17.57
N VAL A 67 -16.05 1.20 -16.47
CA VAL A 67 -17.40 1.72 -16.26
C VAL A 67 -17.31 3.23 -16.48
N PRO A 68 -18.08 3.81 -17.43
CA PRO A 68 -18.06 5.26 -17.62
C PRO A 68 -18.37 5.92 -16.28
N LEU A 69 -17.47 6.79 -15.79
CA LEU A 69 -17.72 7.44 -14.51
C LEU A 69 -19.06 8.19 -14.61
N PRO A 70 -19.96 8.02 -13.62
CA PRO A 70 -21.28 8.60 -13.70
C PRO A 70 -21.20 10.13 -13.84
N PRO A 71 -22.07 10.76 -14.65
CA PRO A 71 -21.94 12.18 -14.99
C PRO A 71 -22.25 13.11 -13.80
N SER A 72 -23.11 12.73 -12.87
CA SER A 72 -23.55 13.63 -11.79
C SER A 72 -22.68 13.54 -10.53
N VAL A 73 -22.69 14.63 -9.72
CA VAL A 73 -22.09 14.65 -8.38
C VAL A 73 -22.77 13.61 -7.48
N ALA A 74 -24.10 13.61 -7.41
CA ALA A 74 -24.89 12.68 -6.59
C ALA A 74 -24.54 11.19 -6.80
N GLU A 75 -24.39 10.74 -8.05
CA GLU A 75 -23.99 9.35 -8.35
C GLU A 75 -22.55 9.04 -7.88
N ARG A 76 -21.65 10.03 -7.93
CA ARG A 76 -20.26 9.89 -7.44
C ARG A 76 -20.21 9.89 -5.92
N THR A 77 -20.99 10.75 -5.27
CA THR A 77 -21.19 10.74 -3.81
C THR A 77 -21.73 9.38 -3.36
N ALA A 78 -22.67 8.77 -4.10
CA ALA A 78 -23.15 7.42 -3.81
C ALA A 78 -22.06 6.33 -3.92
N LEU A 79 -21.06 6.47 -4.80
CA LEU A 79 -19.89 5.57 -4.83
C LEU A 79 -19.00 5.75 -3.58
N LEU A 80 -18.85 6.99 -3.08
CA LEU A 80 -18.15 7.26 -1.82
C LEU A 80 -18.89 6.67 -0.61
N GLU A 81 -20.22 6.79 -0.56
CA GLU A 81 -21.05 6.15 0.48
C GLU A 81 -20.97 4.62 0.45
N GLN A 82 -20.89 4.01 -0.74
CA GLN A 82 -20.63 2.58 -0.89
C GLN A 82 -19.23 2.20 -0.39
N ALA A 83 -18.20 2.98 -0.72
CA ALA A 83 -16.84 2.76 -0.22
C ALA A 83 -16.76 2.87 1.32
N ARG A 84 -17.46 3.85 1.90
CA ARG A 84 -17.61 4.02 3.34
C ARG A 84 -18.25 2.79 3.98
N THR A 85 -19.35 2.30 3.38
CA THR A 85 -20.07 1.12 3.85
C THR A 85 -19.19 -0.14 3.78
N GLN A 86 -18.38 -0.28 2.73
CA GLN A 86 -17.41 -1.37 2.59
C GLN A 86 -16.32 -1.37 3.69
N LEU A 87 -15.95 -0.22 4.23
CA LEU A 87 -14.97 -0.09 5.30
C LEU A 87 -15.53 -0.48 6.69
N VAL A 88 -16.86 -0.54 6.90
CA VAL A 88 -17.49 -0.86 8.19
C VAL A 88 -17.05 -2.23 8.78
N LYS A 89 -16.67 -3.20 7.93
CA LYS A 89 -16.17 -4.52 8.35
C LYS A 89 -14.71 -4.51 8.86
N VAL A 90 -13.92 -3.48 8.56
CA VAL A 90 -12.47 -3.47 8.85
C VAL A 90 -12.16 -3.55 10.36
N PRO A 91 -12.85 -2.85 11.29
CA PRO A 91 -12.54 -2.92 12.73
C PRO A 91 -12.71 -4.32 13.34
N ALA A 92 -13.63 -5.13 12.81
CA ALA A 92 -13.76 -6.53 13.22
C ALA A 92 -12.55 -7.36 12.77
N LEU A 93 -12.14 -7.21 11.50
CA LEU A 93 -10.98 -7.89 10.93
C LEU A 93 -9.66 -7.48 11.62
N LEU A 94 -9.48 -6.21 11.97
CA LEU A 94 -8.33 -5.73 12.74
C LEU A 94 -8.28 -6.35 14.15
N ARG A 95 -9.42 -6.44 14.84
CA ARG A 95 -9.51 -7.07 16.17
C ARG A 95 -9.25 -8.58 16.13
N GLU A 96 -9.61 -9.23 15.03
CA GLU A 96 -9.37 -10.66 14.79
C GLU A 96 -7.98 -10.94 14.19
N GLU A 97 -7.10 -9.93 14.09
CA GLU A 97 -5.77 -10.00 13.47
C GLU A 97 -5.77 -10.54 12.02
N LYS A 98 -6.90 -10.40 11.31
CA LYS A 98 -7.08 -10.86 9.92
C LYS A 98 -6.53 -9.84 8.93
N TRP A 99 -5.23 -9.56 9.03
CA TRP A 99 -4.54 -8.51 8.27
C TRP A 99 -4.73 -8.63 6.75
N ASP A 100 -4.55 -9.83 6.17
CA ASP A 100 -4.79 -10.06 4.73
C ASP A 100 -6.24 -9.86 4.31
N ALA A 101 -7.20 -10.15 5.20
CA ALA A 101 -8.61 -9.89 4.91
C ALA A 101 -8.88 -8.38 4.83
N VAL A 102 -8.24 -7.56 5.68
CA VAL A 102 -8.30 -6.09 5.56
C VAL A 102 -7.75 -5.65 4.20
N ARG A 103 -6.60 -6.17 3.79
CA ARG A 103 -6.01 -5.84 2.46
C ARG A 103 -6.94 -6.23 1.31
N ALA A 104 -7.60 -7.38 1.39
CA ALA A 104 -8.59 -7.80 0.42
C ALA A 104 -9.79 -6.83 0.36
N VAL A 105 -10.20 -6.23 1.48
CA VAL A 105 -11.21 -5.15 1.47
C VAL A 105 -10.70 -3.89 0.76
N LEU A 106 -9.47 -3.45 1.02
CA LEU A 106 -8.93 -2.21 0.44
C LEU A 106 -8.64 -2.32 -1.07
N LEU A 107 -8.50 -3.54 -1.58
CA LEU A 107 -8.26 -3.88 -2.99
C LEU A 107 -9.55 -4.14 -3.80
N GLN A 108 -10.73 -4.11 -3.17
CA GLN A 108 -12.01 -4.26 -3.85
C GLN A 108 -12.63 -2.89 -4.20
N PRO A 109 -13.18 -2.69 -5.40
CA PRO A 109 -14.03 -1.55 -5.72
C PRO A 109 -15.27 -1.48 -4.80
N PRO A 110 -15.80 -0.27 -4.49
CA PRO A 110 -15.28 1.04 -4.91
C PRO A 110 -14.06 1.57 -4.11
N VAL A 111 -13.68 0.97 -2.97
CA VAL A 111 -12.53 1.47 -2.17
C VAL A 111 -11.23 1.51 -2.98
N ALA A 112 -10.95 0.49 -3.80
CA ALA A 112 -9.77 0.43 -4.67
C ALA A 112 -9.63 1.64 -5.63
N ASP A 113 -10.77 2.20 -6.05
CA ASP A 113 -10.86 3.23 -7.08
C ASP A 113 -10.55 4.64 -6.54
N LEU A 114 -10.58 4.80 -5.21
CA LEU A 114 -10.23 6.06 -4.51
C LEU A 114 -8.73 6.39 -4.56
N TRP A 115 -7.89 5.37 -4.76
CA TRP A 115 -6.43 5.48 -4.59
C TRP A 115 -5.61 4.76 -5.67
N ALA A 116 -6.30 4.17 -6.67
CA ALA A 116 -5.72 3.59 -7.88
C ALA A 116 -4.60 2.55 -7.62
N LYS A 117 -4.72 1.76 -6.54
CA LYS A 117 -3.72 0.72 -6.21
C LYS A 117 -3.80 -0.49 -7.15
N ALA A 118 -4.98 -0.79 -7.69
CA ALA A 118 -5.16 -1.89 -8.64
C ALA A 118 -4.68 -1.50 -10.05
N SER A 119 -3.87 -2.36 -10.67
CA SER A 119 -3.33 -2.12 -12.02
C SER A 119 -4.44 -1.87 -13.04
N GLY A 120 -4.36 -0.75 -13.75
CA GLY A 120 -5.35 -0.34 -14.77
C GLY A 120 -6.55 0.45 -14.25
N VAL A 121 -6.69 0.61 -12.93
CA VAL A 121 -7.72 1.46 -12.32
C VAL A 121 -7.25 2.93 -12.32
N LYS A 122 -8.14 3.85 -12.69
CA LYS A 122 -7.91 5.30 -12.57
C LYS A 122 -8.56 5.81 -11.28
N ASN A 123 -7.90 6.76 -10.61
CA ASN A 123 -8.48 7.40 -9.43
C ASN A 123 -9.75 8.17 -9.82
N ILE A 124 -10.86 7.92 -9.14
CA ILE A 124 -12.16 8.59 -9.41
C ILE A 124 -12.25 10.01 -8.85
N LEU A 125 -11.43 10.33 -7.83
CA LEU A 125 -11.52 11.57 -7.06
C LEU A 125 -11.17 12.85 -7.85
N PRO A 126 -10.18 12.90 -8.78
CA PRO A 126 -9.98 14.08 -9.64
C PRO A 126 -11.22 14.45 -10.45
N ALA A 127 -11.94 13.44 -10.96
CA ALA A 127 -13.14 13.67 -11.75
C ALA A 127 -14.35 13.98 -10.86
N TYR A 128 -14.35 13.57 -9.59
CA TYR A 128 -15.33 14.01 -8.59
C TYR A 128 -15.11 15.48 -8.21
N ALA A 129 -13.86 15.92 -8.00
CA ALA A 129 -13.52 17.31 -7.73
C ALA A 129 -14.00 18.23 -8.86
N ALA A 130 -13.69 17.89 -10.13
CA ALA A 130 -14.18 18.63 -11.29
C ALA A 130 -15.71 18.71 -11.34
N ALA A 131 -16.41 17.60 -11.08
CA ALA A 131 -17.89 17.60 -11.06
C ALA A 131 -18.47 18.47 -9.92
N VAL A 132 -17.82 18.50 -8.76
CA VAL A 132 -18.19 19.38 -7.63
C VAL A 132 -17.96 20.86 -8.01
N GLY A 133 -16.84 21.19 -8.66
CA GLY A 133 -16.56 22.53 -9.18
C GLY A 133 -17.56 22.98 -10.24
N ASP A 134 -17.88 22.11 -11.21
CA ASP A 134 -18.90 22.36 -12.25
C ASP A 134 -20.30 22.60 -11.64
N ALA A 135 -20.61 21.99 -10.49
CA ALA A 135 -21.84 22.20 -9.73
C ALA A 135 -21.82 23.44 -8.81
N GLY A 136 -20.72 24.19 -8.76
CA GLY A 136 -20.55 25.38 -7.91
C GLY A 136 -20.14 25.10 -6.46
N GLY A 137 -19.65 23.90 -6.17
CA GLY A 137 -19.02 23.54 -4.89
C GLY A 137 -17.52 23.85 -4.84
N ASP A 138 -16.87 23.45 -3.75
CA ASP A 138 -15.44 23.71 -3.52
C ASP A 138 -14.58 22.57 -4.11
N GLU A 139 -14.13 22.74 -5.36
CA GLU A 139 -13.20 21.81 -6.02
C GLU A 139 -11.88 21.65 -5.26
N LEU A 140 -11.35 22.74 -4.67
CA LEU A 140 -10.05 22.72 -4.00
C LEU A 140 -10.11 21.88 -2.73
N ALA A 141 -11.13 22.06 -1.90
CA ALA A 141 -11.35 21.23 -0.72
C ALA A 141 -11.47 19.73 -1.07
N VAL A 142 -12.11 19.38 -2.19
CA VAL A 142 -12.20 17.98 -2.66
C VAL A 142 -10.82 17.46 -3.12
N LEU A 143 -9.99 18.30 -3.75
CA LEU A 143 -8.62 17.92 -4.14
C LEU A 143 -7.68 17.75 -2.93
N GLU A 144 -7.85 18.55 -1.88
CA GLU A 144 -7.11 18.42 -0.62
C GLU A 144 -7.52 17.15 0.14
N ALA A 145 -8.81 16.97 0.43
CA ALA A 145 -9.34 15.78 1.10
C ALA A 145 -9.06 14.48 0.32
N LYS A 146 -8.90 14.57 -1.01
CA LYS A 146 -8.42 13.47 -1.87
C LYS A 146 -7.00 13.02 -1.50
N GLU A 147 -6.05 13.93 -1.27
CA GLU A 147 -4.68 13.54 -0.92
C GLU A 147 -4.61 12.90 0.48
N ASP A 148 -5.46 13.37 1.41
CA ASP A 148 -5.58 12.79 2.75
C ASP A 148 -6.13 11.36 2.71
N ILE A 149 -7.28 11.10 2.05
CA ILE A 149 -7.82 9.73 1.95
C ILE A 149 -6.85 8.78 1.24
N VAL A 150 -6.17 9.26 0.19
CA VAL A 150 -5.18 8.47 -0.55
C VAL A 150 -3.96 8.16 0.32
N SER A 151 -3.53 9.08 1.17
CA SER A 151 -2.41 8.89 2.10
C SER A 151 -2.78 7.90 3.22
N HIS A 152 -3.92 8.09 3.88
CA HIS A 152 -4.39 7.20 4.95
C HIS A 152 -4.66 5.78 4.46
N LEU A 153 -5.21 5.58 3.25
CA LEU A 153 -5.38 4.25 2.66
C LEU A 153 -4.03 3.55 2.40
N ARG A 154 -2.98 4.30 2.03
CA ARG A 154 -1.62 3.78 1.87
C ARG A 154 -0.99 3.40 3.20
N TYR A 155 -1.10 4.25 4.23
CA TYR A 155 -0.56 3.94 5.55
C TYR A 155 -1.29 2.79 6.22
N LEU A 156 -2.62 2.70 6.09
CA LEU A 156 -3.41 1.56 6.54
C LEU A 156 -2.95 0.25 5.89
N ASP A 157 -2.84 0.18 4.56
CA ASP A 157 -2.38 -1.02 3.86
C ASP A 157 -0.93 -1.39 4.22
N MET A 158 -0.05 -0.40 4.39
CA MET A 158 1.33 -0.64 4.82
C MET A 158 1.39 -1.19 6.25
N ALA A 159 0.59 -0.67 7.17
CA ALA A 159 0.55 -1.14 8.55
C ALA A 159 0.05 -2.60 8.60
N VAL A 160 -1.08 -2.92 7.95
CA VAL A 160 -1.57 -4.31 7.94
C VAL A 160 -0.67 -5.25 7.12
N TYR A 161 -0.02 -4.77 6.05
CA TYR A 161 0.99 -5.55 5.33
C TYR A 161 2.18 -5.91 6.23
N ASN A 162 2.72 -4.93 6.96
CA ASN A 162 3.83 -5.17 7.87
C ASN A 162 3.46 -6.19 8.97
N ASN A 163 2.22 -6.18 9.45
CA ASN A 163 1.71 -7.13 10.44
C ASN A 163 1.59 -8.57 9.88
N VAL A 164 1.28 -8.77 8.59
CA VAL A 164 1.29 -10.11 7.94
C VAL A 164 2.67 -10.76 8.03
N PHE A 165 3.73 -9.98 7.79
CA PHE A 165 5.11 -10.50 7.73
C PHE A 165 5.84 -10.48 9.09
N ASN A 166 5.38 -9.69 10.05
CA ASN A 166 5.97 -9.57 11.39
C ASN A 166 4.93 -9.83 12.49
N PRO A 167 4.29 -11.02 12.54
CA PRO A 167 3.32 -11.35 13.58
C PRO A 167 4.00 -11.33 14.96
N ILE A 168 3.46 -10.52 15.88
CA ILE A 168 3.93 -10.52 17.27
C ILE A 168 3.35 -11.74 17.97
N ALA A 169 4.10 -12.84 17.97
CA ALA A 169 3.77 -14.01 18.79
C ALA A 169 3.86 -13.64 20.28
N VAL A 170 2.71 -13.43 20.92
CA VAL A 170 2.64 -13.14 22.36
C VAL A 170 2.80 -14.43 23.17
N GLU A 171 4.01 -14.98 23.21
CA GLU A 171 4.47 -15.82 24.34
C GLU A 171 5.99 -16.08 24.31
N GLY A 172 6.64 -15.98 25.48
CA GLY A 172 7.87 -16.74 25.73
C GLY A 172 9.12 -15.95 26.14
N THR A 173 9.90 -15.46 25.17
CA THR A 173 11.37 -15.37 25.37
C THR A 173 12.07 -14.07 24.95
N VAL A 174 11.54 -13.27 24.02
CA VAL A 174 12.15 -11.97 23.64
C VAL A 174 11.05 -10.93 23.42
N GLY A 175 10.86 -10.04 24.40
CA GLY A 175 9.71 -9.14 24.42
C GLY A 175 9.74 -8.06 23.33
N ALA A 176 8.67 -7.98 22.54
CA ALA A 176 8.38 -6.83 21.70
C ALA A 176 8.39 -5.54 22.55
N THR A 177 9.01 -4.47 22.04
CA THR A 177 9.03 -3.20 22.75
C THR A 177 7.61 -2.62 22.85
N LYS A 178 7.33 -1.80 23.88
CA LYS A 178 6.03 -1.12 24.01
C LYS A 178 5.68 -0.27 22.78
N ALA A 179 6.69 0.27 22.09
CA ALA A 179 6.52 1.00 20.83
C ALA A 179 6.12 0.08 19.66
N LEU A 180 6.68 -1.13 19.58
CA LEU A 180 6.32 -2.12 18.56
C LEU A 180 4.90 -2.65 18.77
N LEU A 181 4.51 -2.96 20.01
CA LEU A 181 3.14 -3.35 20.35
C LEU A 181 2.13 -2.23 20.04
N ARG A 182 2.46 -0.98 20.37
CA ARG A 182 1.67 0.18 19.96
C ARG A 182 1.51 0.23 18.45
N SER A 183 2.61 0.20 17.69
CA SER A 183 2.55 0.32 16.23
C SER A 183 1.72 -0.79 15.58
N TYR A 184 1.92 -2.04 16.01
CA TYR A 184 1.20 -3.21 15.48
C TYR A 184 -0.32 -3.13 15.68
N TYR A 185 -0.80 -2.63 16.83
CA TYR A 185 -2.23 -2.60 17.15
C TYR A 185 -2.91 -1.23 16.95
N GLU A 186 -2.25 -0.13 17.31
CA GLU A 186 -2.82 1.23 17.26
C GLU A 186 -2.73 1.84 15.86
N ASP A 187 -1.62 1.68 15.11
CA ASP A 187 -1.44 2.37 13.82
C ASP A 187 -2.52 1.97 12.77
N PRO A 188 -2.85 0.67 12.57
CA PRO A 188 -3.95 0.28 11.67
C PRO A 188 -5.31 0.87 12.08
N ILE A 189 -5.56 1.04 13.38
CA ILE A 189 -6.82 1.61 13.89
C ILE A 189 -6.83 3.14 13.67
N ASN A 190 -5.70 3.81 13.90
CA ASN A 190 -5.54 5.25 13.71
C ASN A 190 -5.72 5.63 12.24
N GLU A 191 -5.05 4.93 11.32
CA GLU A 191 -5.17 5.16 9.87
C GLU A 191 -6.55 4.79 9.35
N TYR A 192 -7.18 3.72 9.86
CA TYR A 192 -8.59 3.41 9.55
C TYR A 192 -9.54 4.56 9.95
N ASN A 193 -9.39 5.09 11.17
CA ASN A 193 -10.22 6.19 11.64
C ASN A 193 -9.97 7.48 10.85
N ALA A 194 -8.73 7.70 10.38
CA ALA A 194 -8.40 8.82 9.51
C ALA A 194 -9.00 8.67 8.10
N CYS A 195 -8.97 7.45 7.53
CA CYS A 195 -9.68 7.13 6.28
C CYS A 195 -11.18 7.45 6.38
N LEU A 196 -11.84 7.05 7.48
CA LEU A 196 -13.27 7.35 7.66
C LEU A 196 -13.55 8.86 7.70
N ARG A 197 -12.71 9.65 8.40
CA ARG A 197 -12.90 11.11 8.48
C ARG A 197 -12.75 11.77 7.11
N ALA A 198 -11.67 11.50 6.38
CA ALA A 198 -11.44 12.06 5.05
C ALA A 198 -12.53 11.63 4.04
N LEU A 199 -13.06 10.42 4.17
CA LEU A 199 -14.17 9.95 3.33
C LEU A 199 -15.51 10.60 3.69
N ASP A 200 -15.79 10.81 4.99
CA ASP A 200 -16.97 11.53 5.46
C ASP A 200 -16.95 13.01 5.02
N GLU A 201 -15.77 13.63 4.99
CA GLU A 201 -15.55 14.98 4.45
C GLU A 201 -15.78 15.05 2.93
N LEU A 202 -15.21 14.12 2.16
CA LEU A 202 -15.46 14.02 0.72
C LEU A 202 -16.94 13.82 0.39
N ILE A 203 -17.67 13.03 1.19
CA ILE A 203 -19.13 12.86 1.06
C ILE A 203 -19.86 14.17 1.38
N ALA A 204 -19.45 14.89 2.42
CA ALA A 204 -20.07 16.17 2.80
C ALA A 204 -19.91 17.25 1.72
N LEU A 205 -18.75 17.34 1.08
CA LEU A 205 -18.45 18.35 0.05
C LEU A 205 -19.32 18.21 -1.22
N GLY A 206 -19.79 17.00 -1.56
CA GLY A 206 -20.72 16.76 -2.67
C GLY A 206 -22.19 16.66 -2.25
N LYS A 207 -22.53 16.94 -0.99
CA LYS A 207 -23.88 16.70 -0.46
C LYS A 207 -24.81 17.89 -0.69
N GLY A 208 -25.77 17.72 -1.59
CA GLY A 208 -26.74 18.77 -1.95
C GLY A 208 -26.38 19.53 -3.24
N LEU A 209 -25.38 19.03 -3.97
CA LEU A 209 -25.05 19.38 -5.35
C LEU A 209 -25.60 18.31 -6.32
#